data_AF-A0A484FAH1-F1
#
_entry.id   AF-A0A484FAH1-F1
#
_cell.length_a   1.000
_cell.length_b   1.000
_cell.length_c   1.000
_cell.angle_alpha   90.00
_cell.angle_beta   90.00
_cell.angle_gamma   90.00
#
_symmetry.space_group_name_H-M   'P 1'
#
loop_
_entity.id
_entity.type
_entity.pdbx_description
1 polymer ?
#
loop_
_entity_poly.entity_id
_entity_poly.type
_entity_poly.pdbx_seq_one_letter_code
_entity_poly.pdbx_strand_id
1 'polypeptide(L)'
;MHPSQVDEKSPAPGNGKSVLQSFIGSIENVSSDDFANERDRASALRAAQTLLVRIESPWDTIVRLNMTQPALSAVLKTLKDLKFFEKWQAAGNGALTTGQAVELLEEEYDATLLYRFLRLLAANYIVEEITIGTFIPTNLGIALTAPIFDSLIKNYHGFMAPIYSKLPEYFADTDYRNPQDPACAGFQYAHKWNGNLWSYYDAHRAEQDDFNII
;
A
#
# COMPACT_ATOMS: atom_id res chain seq x y z
N MET A 1 -28.32 -10.15 10.78
CA MET A 1 -27.74 -10.64 12.06
C MET A 1 -26.95 -9.49 12.64
N HIS A 2 -27.40 -8.97 13.77
CA HIS A 2 -26.79 -7.87 14.51
C HIS A 2 -25.53 -8.40 15.20
N PRO A 3 -24.37 -7.70 15.20
CA PRO A 3 -23.24 -8.11 16.02
C PRO A 3 -23.64 -7.92 17.49
N SER A 4 -23.56 -9.00 18.26
CA SER A 4 -23.71 -9.00 19.70
C SER A 4 -22.71 -8.03 20.31
N GLN A 5 -23.19 -7.11 21.16
CA GLN A 5 -22.35 -6.27 22.00
C GLN A 5 -21.48 -7.17 22.88
N VAL A 6 -20.17 -7.11 22.67
CA VAL A 6 -19.19 -7.69 23.57
C VAL A 6 -19.10 -6.75 24.76
N ASP A 7 -19.50 -7.23 25.94
CA ASP A 7 -19.33 -6.51 27.21
C ASP A 7 -17.86 -6.13 27.40
N GLU A 8 -17.58 -4.84 27.23
CA GLU A 8 -16.28 -4.25 27.48
C GLU A 8 -16.02 -4.22 28.99
N LYS A 9 -15.38 -5.27 29.52
CA LYS A 9 -14.86 -5.25 30.90
C LYS A 9 -13.86 -4.10 31.00
N SER A 10 -14.28 -2.99 31.63
CA SER A 10 -13.40 -1.90 32.02
C SER A 10 -12.18 -2.44 32.80
N PRO A 11 -10.94 -2.18 32.35
CA PRO A 11 -9.75 -2.57 33.10
C PRO A 11 -9.63 -1.73 34.37
N ALA A 12 -9.02 -2.30 35.40
CA ALA A 12 -8.72 -1.60 36.66
C ALA A 12 -8.03 -0.24 36.40
N PRO A 13 -8.49 0.85 37.05
CA PRO A 13 -8.02 2.20 36.77
C PRO A 13 -6.60 2.38 37.32
N GLY A 14 -5.58 2.12 36.50
CA GLY A 14 -4.18 2.43 36.85
C GLY A 14 -3.13 1.73 36.00
N ASN A 15 -3.32 0.47 35.62
CA ASN A 15 -2.24 -0.34 35.04
C ASN A 15 -2.23 -0.36 33.49
N GLY A 16 -3.37 -0.15 32.82
CA GLY A 16 -3.44 -0.18 31.36
C GLY A 16 -2.81 1.06 30.69
N LYS A 17 -2.95 2.23 31.31
CA LYS A 17 -2.36 3.48 30.78
C LYS A 17 -0.84 3.47 30.84
N SER A 18 -0.23 2.86 31.86
CA SER A 18 1.23 2.76 31.97
C SER A 18 1.83 1.79 30.96
N VAL A 19 1.14 0.67 30.67
CA VAL A 19 1.57 -0.31 29.64
C VAL A 19 1.50 0.29 28.23
N LEU A 20 0.42 0.97 27.89
CA LEU A 20 0.28 1.62 26.58
C LEU A 20 1.37 2.66 26.34
N GLN A 21 1.64 3.53 27.32
CA GLN A 21 2.67 4.56 27.20
C GLN A 21 4.08 3.97 27.10
N SER A 22 4.36 2.92 27.88
CA SER A 22 5.63 2.18 27.78
C SER A 22 5.80 1.53 26.40
N PHE A 23 4.73 0.94 25.86
CA PHE A 23 4.73 0.36 24.53
C PHE A 23 5.00 1.42 23.45
N ILE A 24 4.26 2.52 23.45
CA ILE A 24 4.46 3.62 22.48
C ILE A 24 5.89 4.13 22.55
N GLY A 25 6.38 4.47 23.75
CA GLY A 25 7.73 4.98 23.94
C GLY A 25 8.83 4.01 23.48
N SER A 26 8.57 2.69 23.48
CA SER A 26 9.53 1.69 23.01
C SER A 26 9.68 1.62 21.48
N ILE A 27 8.70 2.13 20.72
CA ILE A 27 8.66 2.02 19.26
C ILE A 27 8.65 3.37 18.52
N GLU A 28 8.24 4.46 19.16
CA GLU A 28 7.96 5.75 18.51
C GLU A 28 9.14 6.35 17.75
N ASN A 29 10.38 6.09 18.20
CA ASN A 29 11.59 6.65 17.59
C ASN A 29 12.43 5.60 16.83
N VAL A 30 11.90 4.40 16.60
CA VAL A 30 12.63 3.34 15.89
C VAL A 30 12.49 3.54 14.38
N SER A 31 13.62 3.60 13.68
CA SER A 31 13.73 3.82 12.25
C SER A 31 14.64 2.77 11.58
N SER A 32 14.71 2.77 10.23
CA SER A 32 15.61 1.90 9.49
C SER A 32 17.09 2.11 9.82
N ASP A 33 17.44 3.33 10.23
CA ASP A 33 18.82 3.79 10.35
C ASP A 33 19.44 3.42 11.71
N ASP A 34 18.61 2.97 12.66
CA ASP A 34 19.04 2.48 13.97
C ASP A 34 19.70 1.09 13.90
N PHE A 35 19.60 0.41 12.75
CA PHE A 35 20.12 -0.94 12.57
C PHE A 35 21.46 -0.91 11.80
N ALA A 36 22.48 -1.54 12.38
CA ALA A 36 23.86 -1.49 11.87
C ALA A 36 24.05 -2.10 10.47
N ASN A 37 23.15 -2.99 10.04
CA ASN A 37 23.22 -3.66 8.75
C ASN A 37 21.84 -4.16 8.30
N GLU A 38 21.77 -4.55 7.02
CA GLU A 38 20.57 -5.08 6.35
C GLU A 38 19.92 -6.25 7.10
N ARG A 39 20.73 -7.18 7.62
CA ARG A 39 20.23 -8.38 8.30
C ARG A 39 19.51 -8.01 9.59
N ASP A 40 20.06 -7.09 10.37
CA ASP A 40 19.46 -6.61 11.61
C ASP A 40 18.17 -5.84 11.32
N ARG A 41 18.18 -4.94 10.32
CA ARG A 41 16.97 -4.23 9.88
C ARG A 41 15.87 -5.19 9.44
N ALA A 42 16.20 -6.20 8.62
CA ALA A 42 15.24 -7.20 8.14
C ALA A 42 14.67 -8.05 9.29
N SER A 43 15.50 -8.38 10.29
CA SER A 43 15.07 -9.11 11.48
C SER A 43 14.11 -8.28 12.33
N ALA A 44 14.41 -7.00 12.54
CA ALA A 44 13.52 -6.06 13.23
C ALA A 44 12.19 -5.86 12.48
N LEU A 45 12.23 -5.70 11.16
CA LEU A 45 11.03 -5.59 10.33
C LEU A 45 10.12 -6.82 10.49
N ARG A 46 10.69 -8.04 10.47
CA ARG A 46 9.94 -9.28 10.71
C ARG A 46 9.32 -9.33 12.10
N ALA A 47 10.05 -8.86 13.12
CA ALA A 47 9.54 -8.79 14.49
C ALA A 47 8.37 -7.79 14.59
N ALA A 48 8.47 -6.63 13.94
CA ALA A 48 7.40 -5.61 13.88
C ALA A 48 6.15 -6.14 13.15
N GLN A 49 6.32 -6.85 12.03
CA GLN A 49 5.21 -7.51 11.33
C GLN A 49 4.52 -8.56 12.20
N THR A 50 5.30 -9.34 12.96
CA THR A 50 4.75 -10.33 13.90
C THR A 50 4.03 -9.65 15.05
N LEU A 51 4.54 -8.51 15.54
CA LEU A 51 3.88 -7.70 16.56
C LEU A 51 2.54 -7.15 16.06
N LEU A 52 2.48 -6.61 14.84
CA LEU A 52 1.24 -6.12 14.22
C LEU A 52 0.16 -7.20 14.22
N VAL A 53 0.49 -8.41 13.72
CA VAL A 53 -0.46 -9.53 13.67
C VAL A 53 -0.94 -9.98 15.07
N ARG A 54 -0.12 -9.82 16.11
CA ARG A 54 -0.53 -10.15 17.49
C ARG A 54 -1.42 -9.08 18.14
N ILE A 55 -1.33 -7.83 17.68
CA ILE A 55 -2.12 -6.71 18.21
C ILE A 55 -3.46 -6.60 17.47
N GLU A 56 -3.46 -6.82 16.16
CA GLU A 56 -4.68 -6.77 15.36
C GLU A 56 -5.71 -7.81 15.82
N SER A 57 -6.98 -7.40 15.87
CA SER A 57 -8.06 -8.37 15.93
C SER A 57 -8.17 -9.10 14.56
N PRO A 58 -8.83 -10.27 14.52
CA PRO A 58 -9.12 -10.93 13.25
C PRO A 58 -9.87 -10.04 12.26
N TRP A 59 -10.78 -9.18 12.75
CA TRP A 59 -11.49 -8.21 11.92
C TRP A 59 -10.53 -7.19 11.31
N ASP A 60 -9.66 -6.58 12.11
CA ASP A 60 -8.68 -5.60 11.64
C ASP A 60 -7.77 -6.19 10.56
N THR A 61 -7.30 -7.43 10.78
CA THR A 61 -6.46 -8.14 9.80
C THR A 61 -7.20 -8.33 8.47
N ILE A 62 -8.42 -8.85 8.49
CA ILE A 62 -9.16 -9.17 7.25
C ILE A 62 -9.57 -7.90 6.50
N VAL A 63 -10.02 -6.85 7.20
CA VAL A 63 -10.34 -5.55 6.61
C VAL A 63 -9.09 -4.92 6.00
N ARG A 64 -7.95 -4.95 6.70
CA ARG A 64 -6.69 -4.42 6.16
C ARG A 64 -6.31 -5.11 4.86
N LEU A 65 -6.33 -6.44 4.83
CA LEU A 65 -5.91 -7.22 3.66
C LEU A 65 -6.86 -7.11 2.46
N ASN A 66 -8.17 -7.07 2.68
CA ASN A 66 -9.16 -7.17 1.61
C ASN A 66 -9.85 -5.84 1.24
N MET A 67 -9.67 -4.79 2.05
CA MET A 67 -10.31 -3.50 1.83
C MET A 67 -9.28 -2.37 1.85
N THR A 68 -8.58 -2.17 2.97
CA THR A 68 -7.69 -1.01 3.13
C THR A 68 -6.50 -1.05 2.19
N GLN A 69 -5.77 -2.16 2.11
CA GLN A 69 -4.58 -2.30 1.26
C GLN A 69 -4.92 -2.26 -0.25
N PRO A 70 -5.96 -2.96 -0.75
CA PRO A 70 -6.38 -2.80 -2.14
C PRO A 70 -6.82 -1.37 -2.47
N ALA A 71 -7.61 -0.72 -1.61
CA ALA A 71 -8.01 0.66 -1.80
C ALA A 71 -6.81 1.62 -1.81
N LEU A 72 -5.84 1.42 -0.91
CA LEU A 72 -4.63 2.21 -0.85
C LEU A 72 -3.80 2.06 -2.14
N SER A 73 -3.63 0.83 -2.64
CA SER A 73 -2.93 0.57 -3.90
C SER A 73 -3.58 1.27 -5.09
N ALA A 74 -4.91 1.28 -5.17
CA ALA A 74 -5.65 1.98 -6.21
C ALA A 74 -5.52 3.52 -6.11
N VAL A 75 -5.59 4.06 -4.88
CA VAL A 75 -5.39 5.50 -4.64
C VAL A 75 -3.97 5.94 -4.97
N LEU A 76 -2.95 5.14 -4.59
CA LEU A 76 -1.57 5.40 -4.95
C LEU A 76 -1.37 5.45 -6.45
N LYS A 77 -1.86 4.45 -7.20
CA LYS A 77 -1.81 4.46 -8.67
C LYS A 77 -2.46 5.72 -9.25
N THR A 78 -3.65 6.07 -8.75
CA THR A 78 -4.39 7.26 -9.20
C THR A 78 -3.58 8.54 -8.98
N LEU A 79 -3.05 8.76 -7.78
CA LEU A 79 -2.27 9.96 -7.46
C LEU A 79 -0.93 10.02 -8.22
N LYS A 80 -0.32 8.86 -8.50
CA LYS A 80 0.90 8.76 -9.32
C LYS A 80 0.62 9.05 -10.79
N ASP A 81 -0.52 8.62 -11.33
CA ASP A 81 -0.95 9.01 -12.69
C ASP A 81 -1.16 10.53 -12.81
N LEU A 82 -1.70 11.15 -11.76
CA LEU A 82 -1.86 12.61 -11.66
C LEU A 82 -0.56 13.36 -11.36
N LYS A 83 0.56 12.64 -11.16
CA LYS A 83 1.86 13.19 -10.74
C LYS A 83 1.77 14.06 -9.48
N PHE A 84 0.86 13.68 -8.57
CA PHE A 84 0.52 14.50 -7.41
C PHE A 84 1.73 14.69 -6.47
N PHE A 85 2.48 13.61 -6.19
CA PHE A 85 3.64 13.67 -5.31
C PHE A 85 4.78 14.50 -5.92
N GLU A 86 5.00 14.42 -7.23
CA GLU A 86 6.01 15.20 -7.95
C GLU A 86 5.66 16.69 -7.96
N LYS A 87 4.38 17.02 -8.20
CA LYS A 87 3.88 18.39 -8.11
C LYS A 87 4.04 18.92 -6.68
N TRP A 88 3.75 18.10 -5.67
CA TRP A 88 3.88 18.48 -4.25
C TRP A 88 5.36 18.71 -3.89
N GLN A 89 6.27 17.88 -4.39
CA GLN A 89 7.71 18.08 -4.26
C GLN A 89 8.18 19.36 -4.96
N ALA A 90 7.69 19.66 -6.17
CA ALA A 90 7.98 20.90 -6.87
C ALA A 90 7.50 22.15 -6.09
N ALA A 91 6.40 22.01 -5.33
CA ALA A 91 5.90 23.03 -4.39
C ALA A 91 6.63 23.05 -3.04
N GLY A 92 7.68 22.23 -2.86
CA GLY A 92 8.57 22.25 -1.69
C GLY A 92 8.22 21.27 -0.57
N ASN A 93 7.33 20.29 -0.79
CA ASN A 93 6.90 19.30 0.21
C ASN A 93 6.35 19.91 1.52
N GLY A 94 5.85 21.15 1.47
CA GLY A 94 5.23 21.82 2.62
C GLY A 94 3.84 21.27 2.93
N ALA A 95 3.28 21.66 4.07
CA ALA A 95 1.90 21.32 4.40
C ALA A 95 0.91 21.96 3.41
N LEU A 96 -0.08 21.19 2.96
CA LEU A 96 -1.14 21.64 2.05
C LEU A 96 -2.51 21.37 2.66
N THR A 97 -3.39 22.38 2.59
CA THR A 97 -4.83 22.14 2.74
C THR A 97 -5.35 21.35 1.54
N THR A 98 -6.50 20.70 1.69
CA THR A 98 -7.17 19.99 0.58
C THR A 98 -7.42 20.92 -0.61
N GLY A 99 -7.80 22.17 -0.36
CA GLY A 99 -8.00 23.17 -1.43
C GLY A 99 -6.72 23.45 -2.20
N GLN A 100 -5.60 23.68 -1.49
CA GLN A 100 -4.30 23.88 -2.12
C GLN A 100 -3.80 22.63 -2.86
N ALA A 101 -4.13 21.44 -2.36
CA ALA A 101 -3.81 20.18 -3.03
C ALA A 101 -4.58 20.03 -4.37
N VAL A 102 -5.82 20.56 -4.46
CA VAL A 102 -6.56 20.64 -5.72
C VAL A 102 -5.94 21.68 -6.65
N GLU A 103 -5.63 22.88 -6.15
CA GLU A 103 -4.98 23.94 -6.94
C GLU A 103 -3.66 23.46 -7.56
N LEU A 104 -2.88 22.69 -6.81
CA LEU A 104 -1.62 22.08 -7.25
C LEU A 104 -1.79 21.19 -8.49
N LEU A 105 -2.94 20.54 -8.62
CA LEU A 105 -3.22 19.64 -9.72
C LEU A 105 -3.60 20.36 -11.02
N GLU A 106 -3.83 21.68 -10.97
CA GLU A 106 -4.15 22.55 -12.13
C GLU A 106 -5.41 22.16 -12.92
N GLU A 107 -6.29 21.35 -12.32
CA GLU A 107 -7.57 20.91 -12.92
C GLU A 107 -8.72 21.01 -11.90
N GLU A 108 -9.96 20.99 -12.40
CA GLU A 108 -11.19 21.02 -11.59
C GLU A 108 -11.50 19.65 -10.96
N TYR A 109 -10.57 19.13 -10.15
CA TYR A 109 -10.80 17.90 -9.41
C TYR A 109 -11.69 18.14 -8.19
N ASP A 110 -12.53 17.15 -7.87
CA ASP A 110 -13.40 17.20 -6.71
C ASP A 110 -12.58 17.15 -5.41
N ALA A 111 -12.63 18.24 -4.64
CA ALA A 111 -11.90 18.37 -3.37
C ALA A 111 -12.31 17.31 -2.33
N THR A 112 -13.56 16.85 -2.34
CA THR A 112 -14.03 15.81 -1.43
C THR A 112 -13.39 14.47 -1.75
N LEU A 113 -13.22 14.17 -3.05
CA LEU A 113 -12.52 12.96 -3.48
C LEU A 113 -11.04 13.02 -3.08
N LEU A 114 -10.35 14.13 -3.34
CA LEU A 114 -8.94 14.27 -2.98
C LEU A 114 -8.73 14.20 -1.46
N TYR A 115 -9.62 14.81 -0.67
CA TYR A 115 -9.60 14.69 0.79
C TYR A 115 -9.71 13.23 1.25
N ARG A 116 -10.59 12.43 0.63
CA ARG A 116 -10.71 11.00 0.94
C ARG A 116 -9.44 10.23 0.60
N PHE A 117 -8.77 10.56 -0.50
CA PHE A 117 -7.48 9.97 -0.87
C PHE A 117 -6.40 10.33 0.15
N LEU A 118 -6.26 11.61 0.50
CA LEU A 118 -5.27 12.08 1.47
C LEU A 118 -5.49 11.49 2.87
N ARG A 119 -6.74 11.32 3.30
CA ARG A 119 -7.06 10.62 4.55
C ARG A 119 -6.68 9.14 4.53
N LEU A 120 -6.86 8.47 3.40
CA LEU A 120 -6.44 7.07 3.26
C LEU A 120 -4.90 6.96 3.31
N LEU A 121 -4.19 7.89 2.67
CA LEU A 121 -2.72 7.98 2.78
C LEU A 121 -2.28 8.26 4.23
N ALA A 122 -2.99 9.15 4.94
CA ALA A 122 -2.71 9.49 6.32
C ALA A 122 -2.88 8.29 7.26
N ALA A 123 -3.98 7.54 7.08
CA ALA A 123 -4.23 6.32 7.83
C ALA A 123 -3.18 5.21 7.59
N ASN A 124 -2.37 5.32 6.54
CA ASN A 124 -1.30 4.39 6.18
C ASN A 124 0.10 5.03 6.22
N TYR A 125 0.23 6.19 6.88
CA TYR A 125 1.51 6.86 7.15
C TYR A 125 2.36 7.23 5.91
N ILE A 126 1.70 7.49 4.78
CA ILE A 126 2.33 8.05 3.57
C ILE A 126 2.34 9.58 3.63
N VAL A 127 1.33 10.15 4.29
CA VAL A 127 1.25 11.57 4.66
C VAL A 127 0.81 11.63 6.13
N GLU A 128 0.87 12.81 6.75
CA GLU A 128 0.31 13.07 8.07
C GLU A 128 -0.76 14.15 7.96
N GLU A 129 -1.91 13.96 8.63
CA GLU A 129 -2.94 14.98 8.76
C GLU A 129 -2.67 15.80 10.04
N ILE A 130 -1.97 16.93 9.90
CA ILE A 130 -1.54 17.76 11.04
C ILE A 130 -2.68 18.58 11.65
N THR A 131 -3.67 18.91 10.82
CA THR A 131 -4.96 19.48 11.22
C THR A 131 -6.03 19.00 10.24
N ILE A 132 -7.31 19.05 10.60
CA ILE A 132 -8.41 18.59 9.73
C ILE A 132 -8.27 19.20 8.32
N GLY A 133 -8.08 18.34 7.32
CA GLY A 133 -7.96 18.75 5.92
C GLY A 133 -6.61 19.33 5.50
N THR A 134 -5.59 19.30 6.36
CA THR A 134 -4.23 19.77 6.08
C THR A 134 -3.23 18.63 6.24
N PHE A 135 -2.46 18.36 5.19
CA PHE A 135 -1.58 17.21 5.09
C PHE A 135 -0.14 17.62 4.82
N ILE A 136 0.82 16.81 5.26
CA ILE A 136 2.25 16.95 4.96
C ILE A 136 2.82 15.56 4.59
N PRO A 137 3.71 15.42 3.59
CA PRO A 137 4.23 14.11 3.23
C PRO A 137 5.18 13.57 4.31
N THR A 138 5.12 12.26 4.58
CA THR A 138 6.15 11.58 5.38
C THR A 138 7.38 11.30 4.52
N ASN A 139 8.45 10.75 5.12
CA ASN A 139 9.61 10.26 4.35
C ASN A 139 9.20 9.24 3.27
N LEU A 140 8.17 8.41 3.53
CA LEU A 140 7.63 7.49 2.54
C LEU A 140 6.91 8.25 1.41
N GLY A 141 6.07 9.23 1.74
CA GLY A 141 5.41 10.09 0.75
C GLY A 141 6.39 10.82 -0.17
N ILE A 142 7.50 11.32 0.39
CA ILE A 142 8.58 11.95 -0.39
C ILE A 142 9.28 10.91 -1.26
N ALA A 143 9.61 9.73 -0.73
CA ALA A 143 10.31 8.69 -1.47
C ALA A 143 9.53 8.22 -2.70
N LEU A 144 8.19 8.29 -2.68
CA LEU A 144 7.34 7.92 -3.81
C LEU A 144 7.60 8.73 -5.09
N THR A 145 8.28 9.88 -5.06
CA THR A 145 8.66 10.61 -6.28
C THR A 145 9.80 9.94 -7.06
N ALA A 146 10.45 8.91 -6.52
CA ALA A 146 11.51 8.22 -7.24
C ALA A 146 10.93 7.41 -8.42
N PRO A 147 11.50 7.51 -9.64
CA PRO A 147 10.96 6.86 -10.85
C PRO A 147 10.81 5.33 -10.77
N ILE A 148 11.60 4.67 -9.91
CA ILE A 148 11.47 3.24 -9.64
C ILE A 148 10.08 2.87 -9.12
N PHE A 149 9.47 3.72 -8.30
CA PHE A 149 8.14 3.46 -7.75
C PHE A 149 7.03 3.70 -8.77
N ASP A 150 7.22 4.56 -9.77
CA ASP A 150 6.31 4.64 -10.92
C ASP A 150 6.22 3.31 -11.64
N SER A 151 7.38 2.75 -11.97
CA SER A 151 7.50 1.51 -12.73
C SER A 151 6.96 0.34 -11.93
N LEU A 152 7.29 0.25 -10.64
CA LEU A 152 6.76 -0.79 -9.74
C LEU A 152 5.24 -0.75 -9.61
N ILE A 153 4.67 0.45 -9.43
CA ILE A 153 3.21 0.62 -9.30
C ILE A 153 2.51 0.29 -10.62
N LYS A 154 3.05 0.75 -11.76
CA LYS A 154 2.48 0.42 -13.08
C LYS A 154 2.58 -1.07 -13.39
N ASN A 155 3.73 -1.70 -13.14
CA ASN A 155 3.91 -3.14 -13.29
C ASN A 155 2.90 -3.92 -12.42
N TYR A 156 2.71 -3.51 -11.16
CA TYR A 156 1.72 -4.15 -10.31
C TYR A 156 0.31 -4.08 -10.93
N HIS A 157 -0.15 -2.90 -11.33
CA HIS A 157 -1.52 -2.72 -11.84
C HIS A 157 -1.73 -3.29 -13.24
N GLY A 158 -0.77 -3.12 -14.15
CA GLY A 158 -0.86 -3.58 -15.53
C GLY A 158 -0.58 -5.07 -15.71
N PHE A 159 0.32 -5.64 -14.90
CA PHE A 159 0.83 -7.00 -15.10
C PHE A 159 0.48 -7.95 -13.96
N MET A 160 0.79 -7.62 -12.70
CA MET A 160 0.67 -8.57 -11.58
C MET A 160 -0.74 -8.71 -11.02
N ALA A 161 -1.47 -7.61 -10.87
CA ALA A 161 -2.81 -7.59 -10.28
C ALA A 161 -3.82 -8.47 -11.05
N PRO A 162 -3.86 -8.46 -12.40
CA PRO A 162 -4.67 -9.42 -13.16
C PRO A 162 -4.37 -10.87 -12.80
N ILE A 163 -3.09 -11.24 -12.66
CA ILE A 163 -2.66 -12.59 -12.28
C ILE A 163 -3.24 -12.96 -10.92
N TYR A 164 -3.00 -12.12 -9.89
CA TYR A 164 -3.49 -12.39 -8.54
C TYR A 164 -5.01 -12.52 -8.48
N SER A 165 -5.75 -11.70 -9.24
CA SER A 165 -7.21 -11.76 -9.29
C SER A 165 -7.74 -13.07 -9.88
N LYS A 166 -6.95 -13.73 -10.76
CA LYS A 166 -7.34 -14.94 -11.48
C LYS A 166 -6.75 -16.23 -10.91
N LEU A 167 -5.77 -16.16 -10.01
CA LEU A 167 -5.19 -17.35 -9.37
C LEU A 167 -6.24 -18.26 -8.70
N PRO A 168 -7.24 -17.75 -7.96
CA PRO A 168 -8.26 -18.63 -7.36
C PRO A 168 -9.06 -19.43 -8.40
N GLU A 169 -9.46 -18.79 -9.50
CA GLU A 169 -10.17 -19.43 -10.62
C GLU A 169 -9.26 -20.46 -11.32
N TYR A 170 -8.02 -20.07 -11.62
CA TYR A 170 -7.02 -20.94 -12.23
C TYR A 170 -6.75 -22.20 -11.39
N PHE A 171 -6.59 -22.07 -10.07
CA PHE A 171 -6.37 -23.21 -9.19
C PHE A 171 -7.61 -24.11 -9.12
N ALA A 172 -8.82 -23.55 -9.14
CA ALA A 172 -10.03 -24.36 -9.22
C ALA A 172 -10.11 -25.14 -10.55
N ASP A 173 -9.84 -24.50 -11.68
CA ASP A 173 -9.91 -25.10 -13.03
C ASP A 173 -8.86 -26.19 -13.26
N THR A 174 -7.76 -26.16 -12.49
CA THR A 174 -6.66 -27.12 -12.57
C THR A 174 -6.75 -28.23 -11.52
N ASP A 175 -7.88 -28.34 -10.80
CA ASP A 175 -8.05 -29.23 -9.64
C ASP A 175 -6.96 -29.04 -8.58
N TYR A 176 -6.49 -27.81 -8.40
CA TYR A 176 -5.41 -27.43 -7.49
C TYR A 176 -4.09 -28.18 -7.74
N ARG A 177 -3.85 -28.63 -8.98
CA ARG A 177 -2.60 -29.30 -9.37
C ARG A 177 -1.49 -28.28 -9.57
N ASN A 178 -0.28 -28.67 -9.20
CA ASN A 178 0.91 -27.86 -9.45
C ASN A 178 1.16 -27.73 -10.98
N PRO A 179 1.25 -26.51 -11.55
CA PRO A 179 1.57 -26.33 -12.96
C PRO A 179 2.88 -27.02 -13.35
N GLN A 180 2.81 -27.92 -14.33
CA GLN A 180 4.00 -28.57 -14.91
C GLN A 180 4.39 -27.98 -16.27
N ASP A 181 3.43 -27.33 -16.94
CA ASP A 181 3.63 -26.71 -18.24
C ASP A 181 3.71 -25.18 -18.06
N PRO A 182 4.87 -24.54 -18.35
CA PRO A 182 5.01 -23.10 -18.27
C PRO A 182 4.16 -22.34 -19.29
N ALA A 183 3.60 -23.00 -20.31
CA ALA A 183 2.62 -22.41 -21.24
C ALA A 183 1.19 -22.40 -20.67
N CYS A 184 0.94 -23.11 -19.57
CA CYS A 184 -0.37 -23.23 -18.92
C CYS A 184 -0.32 -22.76 -17.46
N ALA A 185 0.46 -21.72 -17.14
CA ALA A 185 0.57 -21.16 -15.80
C ALA A 185 -0.44 -20.02 -15.55
N GLY A 186 -0.51 -19.54 -14.31
CA GLY A 186 -1.42 -18.46 -13.91
C GLY A 186 -1.24 -17.16 -14.72
N PHE A 187 -0.03 -16.89 -15.22
CA PHE A 187 0.22 -15.76 -16.13
C PHE A 187 -0.58 -15.91 -17.45
N GLN A 188 -0.45 -17.05 -18.15
CA GLN A 188 -1.17 -17.27 -19.41
C GLN A 188 -2.69 -17.29 -19.20
N TYR A 189 -3.14 -17.89 -18.09
CA TYR A 189 -4.55 -17.91 -17.73
C TYR A 189 -5.11 -16.49 -17.53
N ALA A 190 -4.43 -15.65 -16.77
CA ALA A 190 -4.89 -14.30 -16.45
C ALA A 190 -4.85 -13.34 -17.65
N HIS A 191 -3.75 -13.39 -18.41
CA HIS A 191 -3.52 -12.50 -19.55
C HIS A 191 -4.07 -13.03 -20.88
N LYS A 192 -4.65 -14.24 -20.88
CA LYS A 192 -5.12 -14.95 -22.09
C LYS A 192 -4.04 -14.98 -23.19
N TRP A 193 -2.80 -15.25 -22.77
CA TRP A 193 -1.64 -15.17 -23.64
C TRP A 193 -1.14 -16.56 -24.01
N ASN A 194 -1.06 -16.85 -25.32
CA ASN A 194 -0.51 -18.11 -25.82
C ASN A 194 0.98 -17.93 -26.18
N GLY A 195 1.82 -17.85 -25.16
CA GLY A 195 3.26 -17.61 -25.30
C GLY A 195 3.98 -17.52 -23.96
N ASN A 196 5.29 -17.30 -24.01
CA ASN A 196 6.09 -17.03 -22.82
C ASN A 196 6.07 -15.53 -22.46
N LEU A 197 6.62 -15.19 -21.29
CA LEU A 197 6.70 -13.81 -20.80
C LEU A 197 7.37 -12.85 -21.79
N TRP A 198 8.45 -13.29 -22.46
CA TRP A 198 9.19 -12.44 -23.40
C TRP A 198 8.35 -12.10 -24.63
N SER A 199 7.63 -13.07 -25.19
CA SER A 199 6.71 -12.83 -26.31
C SER A 199 5.55 -11.89 -25.93
N TYR A 200 5.12 -11.94 -24.66
CA TYR A 200 4.12 -11.00 -24.15
C TYR A 200 4.69 -9.59 -24.12
N TYR A 201 5.88 -9.40 -23.57
CA TYR A 201 6.58 -8.11 -23.54
C TYR A 201 6.90 -7.54 -24.93
N ASP A 202 7.24 -8.39 -25.90
CA ASP A 202 7.42 -7.94 -27.29
C ASP A 202 6.13 -7.34 -27.87
N ALA A 203 4.96 -7.87 -27.48
CA ALA A 203 3.65 -7.36 -27.86
C ALA A 203 3.11 -6.23 -26.94
N HIS A 204 3.65 -6.10 -25.74
CA HIS A 204 3.23 -5.19 -24.67
C HIS A 204 4.44 -4.37 -24.19
N ARG A 205 4.86 -3.45 -25.06
CA ARG A 205 6.11 -2.69 -24.88
C ARG A 205 6.12 -1.81 -23.63
N ALA A 206 4.98 -1.25 -23.23
CA ALA A 206 4.91 -0.41 -22.03
C ALA A 206 5.20 -1.23 -20.75
N GLU A 207 4.64 -2.43 -20.67
CA GLU A 207 4.84 -3.38 -19.57
C GLU A 207 6.30 -3.89 -19.54
N GLN A 208 6.91 -4.06 -20.72
CA GLN A 208 8.33 -4.38 -20.83
C GLN A 208 9.23 -3.23 -20.33
N ASP A 209 8.90 -1.99 -20.70
CA ASP A 209 9.66 -0.82 -20.30
C ASP A 209 9.61 -0.64 -18.78
N ASP A 210 8.44 -0.83 -18.16
CA ASP A 210 8.29 -0.82 -16.70
C ASP A 210 9.07 -1.98 -16.04
N PHE A 211 9.05 -3.19 -16.63
CA PHE A 211 9.81 -4.34 -16.13
C PHE A 211 11.33 -4.10 -16.15
N ASN A 212 11.86 -3.39 -17.15
CA ASN A 212 13.29 -3.13 -17.29
C ASN A 212 13.83 -2.11 -16.26
N ILE A 213 12.96 -1.41 -15.54
CA ILE A 213 13.34 -0.42 -14.54
C ILE A 213 13.39 -1.04 -13.13
N ILE A 214 12.60 -2.07 -12.87
CA ILE A 214 12.46 -2.77 -11.58
C ILE A 214 13.61 -3.76 -11.36
#